data_AF-A0A061RS97-F1
#
_entry.id   AF-A0A061RS97-F1
#
_cell.length_a   1.000
_cell.length_b   1.000
_cell.length_c   1.000
_cell.angle_alpha   90.00
_cell.angle_beta   90.00
_cell.angle_gamma   90.00
#
_symmetry.space_group_name_H-M   'P 1'
#
loop_
_entity.id
_entity.type
_entity.pdbx_description
1 polymer ?
#
loop_
_entity_poly.entity_id
_entity_poly.type
_entity_poly.pdbx_seq_one_letter_code
_entity_poly.pdbx_strand_id
1 'polypeptide(L)'
;AQTTAKTIAEAREAYRPVATRGSLVYFLIDNLNQLDRVYHYSMAPGGNDGEEQVPESQRLGEPLPLDQRVKALINTTSITCFRYVAQGLFERHKLIMGTQLVMSILRQRGELQQQKFDFLLRGPKVLGEENPLPEWISDGVWASVQALKELEDYSTLP
;
A
#
# COMPACT_ATOMS: atom_id res chain seq x y z
N ALA A 1 -16.05 5.24 37.14
CA ALA A 1 -14.67 5.45 36.65
C ALA A 1 -14.05 4.19 36.05
N GLN A 2 -13.92 3.08 36.79
CA GLN A 2 -13.30 1.83 36.28
C GLN A 2 -14.08 1.19 35.11
N THR A 3 -15.42 1.19 35.14
CA THR A 3 -16.27 0.63 34.07
C THR A 3 -16.12 1.38 32.75
N THR A 4 -16.01 2.71 32.81
CA THR A 4 -15.77 3.58 31.64
C THR A 4 -14.38 3.38 31.07
N ALA A 5 -13.36 3.24 31.92
CA ALA A 5 -11.99 2.97 31.47
C ALA A 5 -11.88 1.64 30.72
N LYS A 6 -12.60 0.61 31.19
CA LYS A 6 -12.64 -0.71 30.54
C LYS A 6 -13.27 -0.64 29.14
N THR A 7 -14.40 0.04 29.00
CA THR A 7 -15.08 0.21 27.70
C THR A 7 -14.23 1.02 26.72
N ILE A 8 -13.50 2.03 27.19
CA ILE A 8 -12.54 2.78 26.37
C ILE A 8 -11.41 1.87 25.88
N ALA A 9 -10.85 1.03 26.75
CA ALA A 9 -9.79 0.10 26.38
C ALA A 9 -10.28 -0.93 25.34
N GLU A 10 -11.47 -1.50 25.54
CA GLU A 10 -12.09 -2.44 24.60
C GLU A 10 -12.33 -1.78 23.22
N ALA A 11 -12.87 -0.56 23.20
CA ALA A 11 -13.07 0.19 21.96
C ALA A 11 -11.72 0.50 21.27
N ARG A 12 -10.69 0.90 22.04
CA ARG A 12 -9.36 1.20 21.51
C ARG A 12 -8.75 -0.01 20.81
N GLU A 13 -8.84 -1.19 21.40
CA GLU A 13 -8.34 -2.42 20.79
C GLU A 13 -9.13 -2.80 19.54
N ALA A 14 -10.46 -2.67 19.58
CA ALA A 14 -11.31 -2.96 18.43
C ALA A 14 -10.96 -2.10 17.19
N TYR A 15 -10.61 -0.83 17.39
CA TYR A 15 -10.26 0.09 16.30
C TYR A 15 -8.77 0.22 16.02
N ARG A 16 -7.90 -0.44 16.80
CA ARG A 16 -6.44 -0.44 16.57
C ARG A 16 -6.06 -0.78 15.12
N PRO A 17 -6.69 -1.74 14.42
CA PRO A 17 -6.39 -2.01 13.02
C PRO A 17 -6.65 -0.83 12.08
N VAL A 18 -7.71 -0.05 12.33
CA VAL A 18 -8.03 1.17 11.56
C VAL A 18 -6.93 2.21 11.77
N ALA A 19 -6.52 2.44 13.02
CA ALA A 19 -5.45 3.36 13.35
C ALA A 19 -4.10 2.94 12.74
N THR A 20 -3.82 1.64 12.70
CA THR A 20 -2.60 1.09 12.10
C THR A 20 -2.60 1.23 10.57
N ARG A 21 -3.79 1.20 9.93
CA ARG A 21 -3.92 1.54 8.52
C ARG A 21 -3.69 3.03 8.27
N GLY A 22 -4.30 3.88 9.09
CA GLY A 22 -4.13 5.33 9.00
C GLY A 22 -2.66 5.75 9.15
N SER A 23 -1.95 5.20 10.14
CA SER A 23 -0.52 5.49 10.34
C SER A 23 0.33 5.03 9.17
N LEU A 24 0.07 3.85 8.59
CA LEU A 24 0.78 3.35 7.42
C LEU A 24 0.65 4.30 6.23
N VAL A 25 -0.57 4.77 5.94
CA VAL A 25 -0.81 5.70 4.84
C VAL A 25 -0.16 7.06 5.11
N TYR A 26 -0.26 7.55 6.35
CA TYR A 26 0.39 8.79 6.75
C TYR A 26 1.90 8.75 6.52
N PHE A 27 2.59 7.74 7.04
CA PHE A 27 4.04 7.61 6.87
C PHE A 27 4.43 7.38 5.40
N LEU A 28 3.59 6.72 4.61
CA LEU A 28 3.84 6.61 3.17
C LEU A 28 3.85 7.99 2.50
N ILE A 29 2.83 8.81 2.76
CA ILE A 29 2.74 10.17 2.19
C ILE A 29 3.89 11.05 2.69
N ASP A 30 4.22 10.96 3.98
CA ASP A 30 5.34 11.71 4.58
C ASP A 30 6.68 11.35 3.96
N ASN A 31 6.93 10.07 3.67
CA ASN A 31 8.12 9.64 2.94
C ASN A 31 8.13 10.15 1.49
N LEU A 32 6.96 10.20 0.82
CA LEU A 32 6.87 10.72 -0.54
C LEU A 32 7.09 12.24 -0.59
N ASN A 33 6.68 13.00 0.43
CA ASN A 33 6.94 14.44 0.55
C ASN A 33 8.44 14.76 0.40
N GLN A 34 9.33 13.86 0.84
CA GLN A 34 10.79 14.05 0.78
C GLN A 34 11.36 13.92 -0.64
N LEU A 35 10.62 13.35 -1.59
CA LEU A 35 11.11 13.08 -2.94
C LEU A 35 10.96 14.27 -3.89
N ASP A 36 9.80 14.94 -3.88
CA ASP A 36 9.50 16.04 -4.79
C ASP A 36 8.36 16.92 -4.24
N ARG A 37 8.33 18.20 -4.66
CA ARG A 37 7.27 19.15 -4.31
C ARG A 37 5.87 18.69 -4.77
N VAL A 38 5.77 17.88 -5.83
CA VAL A 38 4.50 17.31 -6.30
C VAL A 38 3.88 16.37 -5.25
N TYR A 39 4.68 15.83 -4.34
CA TYR A 39 4.21 14.99 -3.26
C TYR A 39 3.89 15.76 -1.98
N HIS A 40 4.15 17.07 -1.88
CA HIS A 40 3.90 17.82 -0.64
C HIS A 40 2.41 17.92 -0.30
N TYR A 41 1.97 17.14 0.69
CA TYR A 41 0.66 17.29 1.32
C TYR A 41 0.83 17.56 2.81
N SER A 42 0.15 18.58 3.32
CA SER A 42 -0.06 18.72 4.75
C SER A 42 -1.08 17.68 5.21
N MET A 43 -0.95 17.21 6.46
CA MET A 43 -2.08 16.53 7.10
C MET A 43 -3.25 17.52 7.04
N ALA A 44 -4.32 17.18 6.32
CA ALA A 44 -5.51 18.02 6.30
C ALA A 44 -5.86 18.34 7.76
N PRO A 45 -6.03 19.62 8.13
CA PRO A 45 -6.33 19.97 9.51
C PRO A 45 -7.55 19.16 9.92
N GLY A 46 -7.46 18.46 11.05
CA GLY A 46 -8.57 17.72 11.64
C GLY A 46 -9.64 18.67 12.20
N GLY A 47 -10.23 19.51 11.36
CA GLY A 47 -11.26 20.50 11.64
C GLY A 47 -11.44 21.35 10.37
N ASN A 48 -12.53 21.23 9.63
CA ASN A 48 -13.87 21.58 10.08
C ASN A 48 -15.02 20.69 9.54
N ASP A 49 -14.74 19.54 8.92
CA ASP A 49 -15.78 18.75 8.23
C ASP A 49 -16.11 17.43 8.93
N GLY A 50 -15.97 17.36 10.27
CA GLY A 50 -16.45 16.22 11.07
C GLY A 50 -17.95 15.92 10.90
N GLU A 51 -18.67 16.84 10.26
CA GLU A 51 -20.09 16.75 9.95
C GLU A 51 -20.43 17.14 8.49
N GLU A 52 -19.48 17.14 7.55
CA GLU A 52 -19.88 17.01 6.12
C GLU A 52 -20.23 15.54 5.88
N GLN A 53 -21.40 15.23 6.44
CA GLN A 53 -22.33 14.18 6.14
C GLN A 53 -21.76 13.21 5.12
N VAL A 54 -21.34 12.02 5.59
CA VAL A 54 -21.57 10.82 4.79
C VAL A 54 -22.98 11.01 4.21
N PRO A 55 -23.12 11.18 2.89
CA PRO A 55 -24.40 11.50 2.28
C PRO A 55 -25.44 10.52 2.84
N GLU A 56 -26.68 10.94 3.09
CA GLU A 56 -27.68 10.04 3.69
C GLU A 56 -27.77 8.71 2.92
N SER A 57 -27.59 8.75 1.60
CA SER A 57 -27.49 7.60 0.68
C SER A 57 -26.29 6.67 0.92
N GLN A 58 -25.24 7.14 1.57
CA GLN A 58 -24.02 6.41 1.93
C GLN A 58 -23.96 6.07 3.42
N ARG A 59 -24.87 6.59 4.24
CA ARG A 59 -25.01 6.17 5.64
C ARG A 59 -25.60 4.78 5.66
N LEU A 60 -24.98 3.91 6.44
CA LEU A 60 -25.57 2.61 6.72
C LEU A 60 -26.83 2.86 7.56
N GLY A 61 -28.00 2.54 7.00
CA GLY A 61 -29.30 2.76 7.66
C GLY A 61 -29.44 2.04 9.02
N GLU A 62 -28.58 1.06 9.28
CA GLU A 62 -28.40 0.44 10.60
C GLU A 62 -26.91 0.37 10.98
N PRO A 63 -26.57 0.41 12.28
CA PRO A 63 -25.20 0.23 12.74
C PRO A 63 -24.67 -1.14 12.31
N LEU A 64 -23.64 -1.14 11.46
CA LEU A 64 -22.94 -2.38 11.10
C LEU A 64 -22.41 -3.08 12.36
N PRO A 65 -22.40 -4.43 12.37
CA PRO A 65 -21.61 -5.19 13.34
C PRO A 65 -20.17 -4.68 13.39
N LEU A 66 -19.58 -4.65 14.59
CA LEU A 66 -18.27 -4.04 14.84
C LEU A 66 -17.20 -4.50 13.84
N ASP A 67 -17.12 -5.80 13.55
CA ASP A 67 -16.16 -6.37 12.60
C ASP A 67 -16.36 -5.83 11.16
N GLN A 68 -17.60 -5.76 10.69
CA GLN A 68 -17.92 -5.23 9.36
C GLN A 68 -17.59 -3.73 9.28
N ARG A 69 -17.90 -2.98 10.34
CA ARG A 69 -17.55 -1.57 10.44
C ARG A 69 -16.03 -1.35 10.41
N VAL A 70 -15.26 -2.13 11.14
CA VAL A 70 -13.78 -2.03 11.15
C VAL A 70 -13.22 -2.32 9.75
N LYS A 71 -13.69 -3.37 9.07
CA LYS A 71 -13.28 -3.68 7.69
C LYS A 71 -13.62 -2.55 6.72
N ALA A 72 -14.84 -2.00 6.82
CA ALA A 72 -15.28 -0.87 6.01
C ALA A 72 -14.39 0.36 6.25
N LEU A 73 -14.10 0.71 7.51
CA LEU A 73 -13.24 1.84 7.85
C LEU A 73 -11.82 1.68 7.31
N ILE A 74 -11.20 0.50 7.45
CA ILE A 74 -9.85 0.23 6.89
C ILE A 74 -9.83 0.47 5.38
N ASN A 75 -10.86 0.00 4.67
CA ASN A 75 -10.96 0.16 3.22
C ASN A 75 -11.19 1.64 2.84
N THR A 76 -12.18 2.29 3.46
CA THR A 76 -12.50 3.70 3.21
C THR A 76 -11.32 4.61 3.51
N THR A 77 -10.60 4.41 4.62
CA THR A 77 -9.38 5.19 4.92
C THR A 77 -8.35 5.08 3.79
N SER A 78 -8.11 3.86 3.29
CA SER A 78 -7.13 3.64 2.22
C SER A 78 -7.56 4.34 0.91
N ILE A 79 -8.83 4.18 0.52
CA ILE A 79 -9.37 4.76 -0.72
C ILE A 79 -9.45 6.29 -0.64
N THR A 80 -9.96 6.84 0.46
CA THR A 80 -10.11 8.28 0.65
C THR A 80 -8.76 8.98 0.64
N CYS A 81 -7.77 8.48 1.38
CA CYS A 81 -6.43 9.04 1.36
C CYS A 81 -5.76 8.90 -0.02
N PHE A 82 -5.90 7.76 -0.69
CA PHE A 82 -5.37 7.59 -2.04
C PHE A 82 -5.98 8.60 -3.02
N ARG A 83 -7.31 8.76 -3.01
CA ARG A 83 -8.01 9.72 -3.89
C ARG A 83 -7.59 11.15 -3.61
N TYR A 84 -7.51 11.54 -2.34
CA TYR A 84 -7.10 12.89 -1.93
C TYR A 84 -5.70 13.24 -2.47
N VAL A 85 -4.74 12.34 -2.27
CA VAL A 85 -3.37 12.54 -2.78
C VAL A 85 -3.34 12.45 -4.31
N ALA A 86 -4.05 11.51 -4.91
CA ALA A 86 -4.06 11.34 -6.36
C ALA A 86 -4.62 12.56 -7.10
N GLN A 87 -5.51 13.36 -6.50
CA GLN A 87 -6.03 14.58 -7.11
C GLN A 87 -4.94 15.64 -7.38
N GLY A 88 -3.92 15.72 -6.54
CA GLY A 88 -2.79 16.66 -6.74
C GLY A 88 -1.58 16.04 -7.46
N LEU A 89 -1.58 14.73 -7.72
CA LEU A 89 -0.49 14.05 -8.41
C LEU A 89 -0.66 14.07 -9.93
N PHE A 90 0.45 14.22 -10.66
CA PHE A 90 0.50 13.92 -12.08
C PHE A 90 0.13 12.45 -12.35
N GLU A 91 -0.51 12.18 -13.50
CA GLU A 91 -1.00 10.83 -13.85
C GLU A 91 0.09 9.77 -13.75
N ARG A 92 1.31 10.10 -14.22
CA ARG A 92 2.49 9.21 -14.15
C ARG A 92 2.90 8.82 -12.72
N HIS A 93 2.57 9.62 -11.72
CA HIS A 93 2.93 9.37 -10.31
C HIS A 93 1.84 8.60 -9.54
N LYS A 94 0.60 8.60 -10.02
CA LYS A 94 -0.51 7.90 -9.37
C LYS A 94 -0.26 6.40 -9.24
N LEU A 95 0.30 5.79 -10.30
CA LEU A 95 0.62 4.37 -10.29
C LEU A 95 1.74 4.07 -9.28
N ILE A 96 2.78 4.90 -9.22
CA ILE A 96 3.89 4.75 -8.26
C ILE A 96 3.34 4.77 -6.82
N MET A 97 2.53 5.78 -6.49
CA MET A 97 1.91 5.91 -5.17
C MET A 97 1.02 4.70 -4.86
N GLY A 98 0.17 4.28 -5.80
CA GLY A 98 -0.72 3.12 -5.64
C GLY A 98 0.06 1.82 -5.40
N THR A 99 1.12 1.57 -6.18
CA THR A 99 1.99 0.42 -5.99
C THR A 99 2.66 0.45 -4.62
N GLN A 100 3.24 1.58 -4.19
CA GLN A 100 3.87 1.70 -2.88
C GLN A 100 2.88 1.47 -1.71
N LEU A 101 1.64 1.95 -1.86
CA LEU A 101 0.58 1.69 -0.90
C LEU A 101 0.26 0.20 -0.80
N VAL A 102 0.02 -0.47 -1.93
CA VAL A 102 -0.27 -1.91 -1.95
C VAL A 102 0.90 -2.71 -1.36
N MET A 103 2.13 -2.44 -1.77
CA MET A 103 3.33 -3.12 -1.24
C MET A 103 3.47 -2.91 0.28
N SER A 104 3.24 -1.69 0.77
CA SER A 104 3.28 -1.40 2.21
C SER A 104 2.22 -2.18 2.99
N ILE A 105 1.01 -2.31 2.41
CA ILE A 105 -0.09 -3.08 2.99
C ILE A 105 0.25 -4.57 3.06
N LEU A 106 0.76 -5.15 1.96
CA LEU A 106 1.15 -6.56 1.91
C LEU A 106 2.30 -6.84 2.89
N ARG A 107 3.28 -5.92 2.98
CA ARG A 107 4.37 -6.01 3.96
C ARG A 107 3.86 -5.98 5.39
N GLN A 108 2.92 -5.09 5.72
CA GLN A 108 2.29 -5.02 7.04
C GLN A 108 1.57 -6.32 7.41
N ARG A 109 0.98 -7.02 6.43
CA ARG A 109 0.30 -8.31 6.63
C ARG A 109 1.25 -9.52 6.66
N GLY A 110 2.54 -9.32 6.35
CA GLY A 110 3.48 -10.43 6.18
C GLY A 110 3.26 -11.24 4.89
N GLU A 111 2.48 -10.72 3.94
CA GLU A 111 2.15 -11.36 2.67
C GLU A 111 3.17 -11.02 1.56
N LEU A 112 4.07 -10.06 1.81
CA LEU A 112 5.11 -9.66 0.85
C LEU A 112 6.40 -10.43 1.10
N GLN A 113 6.81 -11.27 0.14
CA GLN A 113 8.10 -11.94 0.18
C GLN A 113 9.22 -10.96 -0.13
N GLN A 114 10.05 -10.67 0.87
CA GLN A 114 11.11 -9.65 0.78
C GLN A 114 12.10 -9.92 -0.36
N GLN A 115 12.49 -11.18 -0.57
CA GLN A 115 13.41 -11.56 -1.66
C GLN A 115 12.85 -11.20 -3.04
N LYS A 116 11.56 -11.48 -3.30
CA LYS A 116 10.91 -11.13 -4.57
C LYS A 116 10.74 -9.63 -4.74
N PHE A 117 10.44 -8.93 -3.65
CA PHE A 117 10.34 -7.48 -3.67
C PHE A 117 11.69 -6.81 -3.95
N ASP A 118 12.77 -7.29 -3.32
CA ASP A 118 14.13 -6.80 -3.57
C ASP A 118 14.59 -7.10 -5.00
N PHE A 119 14.24 -8.28 -5.54
CA PHE A 119 14.47 -8.62 -6.93
C PHE A 119 13.78 -7.62 -7.87
N LEU A 120 12.49 -7.33 -7.63
CA LEU A 120 11.71 -6.36 -8.42
C LEU A 120 12.33 -4.96 -8.41
N LEU A 121 12.87 -4.52 -7.27
CA LEU A 121 13.48 -3.19 -7.13
C LEU A 121 14.87 -3.11 -7.77
N ARG A 122 15.68 -4.15 -7.64
CA ARG A 122 17.08 -4.13 -8.09
C ARG A 122 17.23 -4.50 -9.57
N GLY A 123 16.34 -5.32 -10.10
CA GLY A 123 16.41 -5.82 -11.48
C GLY A 123 17.78 -6.44 -11.82
N PRO A 124 18.26 -7.44 -11.04
CA PRO A 124 19.58 -8.01 -11.24
C PRO A 124 19.71 -8.70 -12.60
N LYS A 125 20.95 -8.83 -13.08
CA LYS A 125 21.31 -9.50 -14.32
C LYS A 125 22.52 -10.39 -14.09
N VAL A 126 22.46 -11.61 -14.59
CA VAL A 126 23.60 -12.55 -14.58
C VAL A 126 24.18 -12.59 -15.99
N LEU A 127 25.44 -12.18 -16.12
CA LEU A 127 26.16 -12.14 -17.39
C LEU A 127 27.03 -13.40 -17.55
N GLY A 128 27.23 -13.83 -18.79
CA GLY A 128 28.19 -14.90 -19.13
C GLY A 128 27.55 -16.21 -19.62
N GLU A 129 26.24 -16.37 -19.47
CA GLU A 129 25.50 -17.49 -20.06
C GLU A 129 25.20 -17.21 -21.53
N GLU A 130 25.47 -18.17 -22.41
CA GLU A 130 25.13 -18.07 -23.82
C GLU A 130 23.62 -18.04 -23.99
N ASN A 131 23.14 -17.12 -24.83
CA ASN A 131 21.73 -16.99 -25.14
C ASN A 131 21.32 -18.06 -26.16
N PRO A 132 20.47 -19.04 -25.79
CA PRO A 132 20.05 -20.10 -26.71
C PRO A 132 19.04 -19.62 -27.75
N LEU A 133 18.44 -18.44 -27.57
CA LEU A 133 17.38 -17.88 -28.41
C LEU A 133 17.68 -16.43 -28.82
N PRO A 134 18.85 -16.16 -29.46
CA PRO A 134 19.27 -14.80 -29.79
C PRO A 134 18.37 -14.12 -30.83
N GLU A 135 17.63 -14.91 -31.62
CA GLU A 135 16.65 -14.39 -32.59
C GLU A 135 15.37 -13.88 -31.93
N TRP A 136 15.06 -14.30 -30.70
CA TRP A 136 13.81 -13.97 -30.01
C TRP A 136 14.01 -13.02 -28.83
N ILE A 137 15.06 -13.22 -28.03
CA ILE A 137 15.37 -12.39 -26.86
C ILE A 137 16.77 -11.81 -26.99
N SER A 138 16.92 -10.56 -26.53
CA SER A 138 18.24 -9.95 -26.45
C SER A 138 19.04 -10.54 -25.28
N ASP A 139 20.36 -10.50 -25.38
CA ASP A 139 21.26 -10.97 -24.31
C ASP A 139 21.01 -10.24 -22.98
N GLY A 140 20.56 -8.99 -23.05
CA GLY A 140 20.18 -8.23 -21.86
C GLY A 140 18.91 -8.74 -21.16
N VAL A 141 17.97 -9.31 -21.90
CA VAL A 141 16.78 -9.98 -21.34
C VAL A 141 17.15 -11.38 -20.87
N TRP A 142 17.99 -12.10 -21.63
CA TRP A 142 18.51 -13.40 -21.22
C TRP A 142 19.24 -13.33 -19.88
N ALA A 143 20.09 -12.32 -19.69
CA ALA A 143 20.76 -12.08 -18.42
C ALA A 143 19.79 -11.84 -17.25
N SER A 144 18.64 -11.21 -17.50
CA SER A 144 17.59 -11.05 -16.49
C SER A 144 16.85 -12.36 -16.22
N VAL A 145 16.64 -13.20 -17.24
CA VAL A 145 16.04 -14.55 -17.09
C VAL A 145 16.93 -15.45 -16.24
N GLN A 146 18.24 -15.41 -16.50
CA GLN A 146 19.23 -16.14 -15.68
C GLN A 146 19.22 -15.67 -14.23
N ALA A 147 19.11 -14.37 -13.98
CA ALA A 147 18.94 -13.87 -12.61
C ALA A 147 17.60 -14.31 -12.00
N LEU A 148 16.52 -14.35 -12.78
CA LEU A 148 15.20 -14.76 -12.30
C LEU A 148 15.18 -16.23 -11.86
N LYS A 149 15.97 -17.09 -12.52
CA LYS A 149 16.13 -18.52 -12.19
C LYS A 149 16.64 -18.76 -10.77
N GLU A 150 17.34 -17.80 -10.16
CA GLU A 150 17.79 -17.89 -8.77
C GLU A 150 16.63 -17.85 -7.75
N LEU A 151 15.44 -17.39 -8.17
CA LEU A 151 14.24 -17.45 -7.35
C LEU A 151 13.61 -18.85 -7.42
N GLU A 152 13.22 -19.40 -6.27
CA GLU A 152 12.67 -20.75 -6.14
C GLU A 152 11.51 -21.04 -7.12
N ASP A 153 10.54 -20.12 -7.21
CA ASP A 153 9.38 -20.18 -8.12
C ASP A 153 9.76 -20.27 -9.61
N TYR A 154 10.95 -19.82 -9.98
CA TYR A 154 11.41 -19.68 -11.36
C TYR A 154 12.62 -20.55 -11.67
N SER A 155 13.00 -21.46 -10.75
CA SER A 155 14.14 -22.36 -10.89
C SER A 155 14.06 -23.31 -12.10
N THR A 156 12.87 -23.50 -12.67
CA THR A 156 12.65 -24.32 -13.88
C THR A 156 12.93 -23.58 -15.18
N LEU A 157 13.24 -22.28 -15.13
CA LEU A 157 13.65 -21.53 -16.32
C LEU A 157 14.98 -22.09 -16.86
N PRO A 158 15.15 -22.08 -18.20
CA PRO A 158 16.35 -22.60 -18.85
C PRO A 158 17.61 -21.88 -18.36
#